data_AF-A0A222P5D6-F1
#
_entry.id   AF-A0A222P5D6-F1
#
_cell.length_a   1.000
_cell.length_b   1.000
_cell.length_c   1.000
_cell.angle_alpha   90.00
_cell.angle_beta   90.00
_cell.angle_gamma   90.00
#
_symmetry.space_group_name_H-M   'P 1'
#
loop_
_entity.id
_entity.type
_entity.pdbx_description
1 polymer ?
#
loop_
_entity_poly.entity_id
_entity_poly.type
_entity_poly.pdbx_seq_one_letter_code
_entity_poly.pdbx_strand_id
1 'polypeptide(L)'
;MSRRIVDANQTPRDSDKHLVRHLYDLYQLKQQNCLSDNYYIVLDRVLEKEQEMFGTGNFDRMRTKVTSALHHLRTDKKWEEHWQFFLEQMVYQSEKPSFEQAVIAVEELNCI
;
A
#
# COMPACT_ATOMS: atom_id res chain seq x y z
N MET A 1 -2.90 0.03 -5.15
CA MET A 1 -2.38 -0.83 -4.05
C MET A 1 -3.40 -1.83 -3.55
N SER A 2 -4.61 -1.39 -3.20
CA SER A 2 -5.68 -2.25 -2.62
C SER A 2 -6.00 -3.48 -3.46
N ARG A 3 -6.04 -3.34 -4.79
CA ARG A 3 -6.23 -4.46 -5.72
C ARG A 3 -5.11 -5.50 -5.66
N ARG A 4 -3.85 -5.09 -5.46
CA ARG A 4 -2.73 -6.03 -5.40
C ARG A 4 -2.72 -6.85 -4.11
N ILE A 5 -3.24 -6.30 -3.01
CA ILE A 5 -3.46 -7.03 -1.76
C ILE A 5 -4.56 -8.09 -1.95
N VAL A 6 -5.63 -7.75 -2.69
CA VAL A 6 -6.74 -8.67 -2.98
C VAL A 6 -6.33 -9.74 -4.01
N ASP A 7 -5.64 -9.36 -5.08
CA ASP A 7 -5.18 -10.25 -6.16
C ASP A 7 -4.00 -11.15 -5.70
N ALA A 8 -3.20 -10.72 -4.72
CA ALA A 8 -2.18 -11.54 -4.05
C ALA A 8 -2.73 -12.84 -3.48
N ASN A 9 -3.94 -12.78 -2.90
CA ASN A 9 -4.61 -13.96 -2.35
C ASN A 9 -5.04 -14.96 -3.44
N GLN A 10 -5.02 -14.56 -4.72
CA GLN A 10 -5.39 -15.41 -5.86
C GLN A 10 -4.16 -15.91 -6.65
N THR A 11 -2.97 -15.32 -6.48
CA THR A 11 -1.73 -15.72 -7.20
C THR A 11 -0.51 -15.80 -6.26
N PRO A 12 -0.01 -16.99 -5.88
CA PRO A 12 0.59 -17.17 -4.54
C PRO A 12 2.09 -16.86 -4.37
N ARG A 13 2.81 -16.25 -5.33
CA ARG A 13 4.29 -16.18 -5.20
C ARG A 13 5.01 -14.93 -5.70
N ASP A 14 4.55 -14.29 -6.78
CA ASP A 14 5.27 -13.13 -7.34
C ASP A 14 4.67 -11.77 -6.96
N SER A 15 3.39 -11.73 -6.59
CA SER A 15 2.67 -10.53 -6.21
C SER A 15 3.24 -9.88 -4.94
N ASP A 16 3.69 -10.69 -3.99
CA ASP A 16 3.78 -10.30 -2.58
C ASP A 16 5.05 -9.50 -2.26
N LYS A 17 6.17 -9.86 -2.88
CA LYS A 17 7.47 -9.16 -2.76
C LYS A 17 7.42 -7.72 -3.28
N HIS A 18 6.62 -7.46 -4.31
CA HIS A 18 6.47 -6.11 -4.84
C HIS A 18 5.53 -5.26 -3.97
N LEU A 19 4.65 -5.90 -3.20
CA LEU A 19 3.70 -5.21 -2.34
C LEU A 19 4.41 -4.58 -1.12
N VAL A 20 5.22 -5.37 -0.42
CA VAL A 20 6.01 -4.90 0.72
C VAL A 20 7.02 -3.82 0.31
N ARG A 21 7.58 -3.91 -0.90
CA ARG A 21 8.44 -2.86 -1.45
C ARG A 21 7.69 -1.54 -1.64
N HIS A 22 6.49 -1.58 -2.20
CA HIS A 22 5.71 -0.34 -2.38
C HIS A 22 5.22 0.24 -1.06
N LEU A 23 4.89 -0.60 -0.07
CA LEU A 23 4.57 -0.16 1.29
C LEU A 23 5.77 0.62 1.87
N TYR A 24 6.97 0.09 1.70
CA TYR A 24 8.20 0.74 2.12
C TYR A 24 8.48 2.04 1.36
N ASP A 25 8.30 2.05 0.04
CA ASP A 25 8.49 3.25 -0.79
C ASP A 25 7.55 4.39 -0.34
N LEU A 26 6.27 4.09 -0.10
CA LEU A 26 5.30 5.07 0.41
C LEU A 26 5.69 5.59 1.80
N TYR A 27 6.12 4.70 2.69
CA TYR A 27 6.63 5.10 4.00
C TYR A 27 7.81 6.07 3.87
N GLN A 28 8.81 5.76 3.05
CA GLN A 28 9.98 6.62 2.85
C GLN A 28 9.61 7.97 2.24
N LEU A 29 8.75 7.98 1.22
CA LEU A 29 8.27 9.21 0.59
C LEU A 29 7.53 10.11 1.59
N LYS A 30 6.76 9.50 2.50
CA LYS A 30 6.07 10.23 3.55
C LYS A 30 7.03 10.82 4.57
N GLN A 31 7.95 10.03 5.12
CA GLN A 31 8.93 10.50 6.12
C GLN A 31 9.81 11.63 5.59
N GLN A 32 10.12 11.60 4.29
CA GLN A 32 10.91 12.63 3.61
C GLN A 32 10.07 13.86 3.18
N ASN A 33 8.77 13.91 3.54
CA ASN A 33 7.82 14.95 3.09
C ASN A 33 7.81 15.16 1.56
N CYS A 34 8.04 14.09 0.80
CA CYS A 34 8.06 14.11 -0.67
C CYS A 34 6.65 14.00 -1.27
N LEU A 35 5.65 13.72 -0.44
CA LEU A 35 4.23 13.68 -0.83
C LEU A 35 3.64 15.09 -0.66
N SER A 36 3.50 15.80 -1.78
CA SER A 36 2.89 17.14 -1.85
C SER A 36 1.46 17.06 -2.39
N ASP A 37 0.74 18.18 -2.46
CA ASP A 37 -0.61 18.25 -3.06
C ASP A 37 -0.68 17.63 -4.47
N ASN A 38 0.41 17.71 -5.23
CA ASN A 38 0.52 17.07 -6.55
C ASN A 38 0.38 15.54 -6.50
N TYR A 39 0.81 14.90 -5.41
CA TYR A 39 0.61 13.46 -5.21
C TYR A 39 -0.89 13.13 -5.15
N TYR A 40 -1.66 13.91 -4.40
CA TYR A 40 -3.11 13.70 -4.26
C TYR A 40 -3.84 13.98 -5.57
N ILE A 41 -3.44 15.01 -6.32
CA ILE A 41 -4.00 15.27 -7.67
C ILE A 41 -3.74 14.10 -8.63
N VAL A 42 -2.54 13.52 -8.59
CA VAL A 42 -2.20 12.37 -9.43
C VAL A 42 -2.96 11.12 -8.96
N LEU A 43 -3.07 10.93 -7.64
CA LEU A 43 -3.86 9.84 -7.07
C LEU A 43 -5.30 9.91 -7.54
N ASP A 44 -5.96 11.07 -7.42
CA ASP A 44 -7.35 11.26 -7.87
C ASP A 44 -7.52 10.91 -9.35
N ARG A 45 -6.62 11.38 -10.23
CA ARG A 45 -6.67 11.04 -11.67
C ARG A 45 -6.50 9.54 -11.93
N VAL A 46 -5.66 8.86 -11.15
CA VAL A 46 -5.47 7.41 -11.27
C VAL A 46 -6.75 6.69 -10.83
N LEU A 47 -7.38 7.14 -9.75
CA LEU A 47 -8.64 6.59 -9.24
C LEU A 47 -9.80 6.82 -10.21
N GLU A 48 -9.92 8.02 -10.78
CA GLU A 48 -10.87 8.34 -11.85
C GLU A 48 -10.69 7.42 -13.06
N LYS A 49 -9.45 7.24 -13.52
CA LYS A 49 -9.15 6.37 -14.65
C LYS A 49 -9.41 4.89 -14.35
N GLU A 50 -9.14 4.42 -13.13
CA GLU A 50 -9.54 3.08 -12.70
C GLU A 50 -11.07 2.93 -12.70
N GLN A 51 -11.81 3.96 -12.27
CA GLN A 51 -13.27 3.96 -12.30
C GLN A 51 -13.82 3.88 -13.73
N GLU A 52 -13.24 4.65 -14.66
CA GLU A 52 -13.60 4.62 -16.09
C GLU A 52 -13.33 3.25 -16.73
N MET A 53 -12.16 2.66 -16.46
CA MET A 53 -11.76 1.39 -17.08
C MET A 53 -12.51 0.17 -16.53
N PHE A 54 -12.91 0.19 -15.26
CA PHE A 54 -13.49 -1.00 -14.59
C PHE A 54 -14.98 -0.86 -14.25
N GLY A 55 -15.61 0.24 -14.65
CA GLY A 55 -17.05 0.46 -14.52
C GLY A 55 -17.49 0.78 -13.09
N THR A 56 -18.61 1.50 -12.99
CA THR A 56 -19.21 2.09 -11.78
C THR A 56 -19.17 1.17 -10.55
N GLY A 57 -18.13 1.31 -9.74
CA GLY A 57 -18.21 1.09 -8.30
C GLY A 57 -18.25 2.47 -7.66
N ASN A 58 -19.34 2.77 -6.94
CA ASN A 58 -19.48 3.95 -6.08
C ASN A 58 -18.13 4.33 -5.43
N PHE A 59 -17.81 5.62 -5.28
CA PHE A 59 -16.67 6.08 -4.47
C PHE A 59 -16.64 5.39 -3.09
N ASP A 60 -17.82 5.13 -2.54
CA ASP A 60 -18.06 4.35 -1.33
C ASP A 60 -17.46 2.92 -1.39
N ARG A 61 -17.52 2.27 -2.56
CA ARG A 61 -16.91 0.96 -2.82
C ARG A 61 -15.38 1.05 -2.91
N MET A 62 -14.83 2.18 -3.34
CA MET A 62 -13.37 2.39 -3.38
C MET A 62 -12.81 2.63 -1.98
N ARG A 63 -13.46 3.50 -1.17
CA ARG A 63 -13.14 3.67 0.25
C ARG A 63 -13.26 2.34 0.99
N THR A 64 -14.35 1.60 0.77
CA THR A 64 -14.53 0.24 1.31
C THR A 64 -13.38 -0.70 0.90
N LYS A 65 -12.96 -0.68 -0.37
CA LYS A 65 -11.82 -1.50 -0.85
C LYS A 65 -10.49 -1.11 -0.20
N VAL A 66 -10.24 0.18 0.03
CA VAL A 66 -9.04 0.66 0.73
C VAL A 66 -9.07 0.17 2.18
N THR A 67 -10.20 0.35 2.88
CA THR A 67 -10.38 -0.15 4.25
C THR A 67 -10.23 -1.67 4.32
N SER A 68 -10.83 -2.43 3.40
CA SER A 68 -10.67 -3.88 3.33
C SER A 68 -9.22 -4.28 3.06
N ALA A 69 -8.52 -3.58 2.19
CA ALA A 69 -7.13 -3.89 1.88
C ALA A 69 -6.19 -3.59 3.06
N LEU A 70 -6.40 -2.49 3.78
CA LEU A 70 -5.68 -2.17 5.02
C LEU A 70 -5.99 -3.20 6.11
N HIS A 71 -7.26 -3.62 6.23
CA HIS A 71 -7.65 -4.70 7.13
C HIS A 71 -6.95 -6.01 6.77
N HIS A 72 -6.91 -6.42 5.50
CA HIS A 72 -6.18 -7.61 5.07
C HIS A 72 -4.67 -7.50 5.33
N LEU A 73 -4.09 -6.31 5.16
CA LEU A 73 -2.68 -6.06 5.45
C LEU A 73 -2.35 -6.25 6.94
N ARG A 74 -3.27 -5.87 7.84
CA ARG A 74 -3.12 -6.03 9.30
C ARG A 74 -3.43 -7.44 9.80
N THR A 75 -4.46 -8.08 9.25
CA THR A 75 -4.97 -9.36 9.78
C THR A 75 -4.15 -10.56 9.30
N ASP A 76 -3.55 -10.47 8.11
CA ASP A 76 -2.77 -11.57 7.54
C ASP A 76 -1.28 -11.44 7.87
N LYS A 77 -0.82 -12.26 8.83
CA LYS A 77 0.55 -12.26 9.35
C LYS A 77 1.62 -12.46 8.27
N LYS A 78 1.27 -13.08 7.12
CA LYS A 78 2.22 -13.28 6.02
C LYS A 78 2.83 -11.97 5.52
N TRP A 79 2.11 -10.86 5.64
CA TRP A 79 2.60 -9.55 5.18
C TRP A 79 3.71 -9.01 6.07
N GLU A 80 3.62 -9.25 7.37
CA GLU A 80 4.68 -8.92 8.32
C GLU A 80 5.91 -9.81 8.08
N GLU A 81 5.72 -11.10 7.80
CA GLU A 81 6.81 -12.02 7.48
C GLU A 81 7.52 -11.63 6.16
N HIS A 82 6.76 -11.29 5.12
CA HIS A 82 7.30 -10.77 3.87
C HIS A 82 8.02 -9.42 4.05
N TRP A 83 7.53 -8.57 4.97
CA TRP A 83 8.17 -7.30 5.30
C TRP A 83 9.54 -7.52 5.95
N GLN A 84 9.62 -8.42 6.94
CA GLN A 84 10.87 -8.78 7.60
C GLN A 84 11.88 -9.34 6.58
N PHE A 85 11.45 -10.29 5.75
CA PHE A 85 12.30 -10.85 4.69
C PHE A 85 12.79 -9.77 3.71
N PHE A 86 11.90 -8.87 3.28
CA PHE A 86 12.28 -7.74 2.42
C PHE A 86 13.34 -6.85 3.06
N LEU A 87 13.17 -6.50 4.33
CA LEU A 87 14.11 -5.64 5.05
C LEU A 87 15.46 -6.30 5.30
N GLU A 88 15.51 -7.62 5.49
CA GLU A 88 16.78 -8.36 5.60
C GLU A 88 17.62 -8.25 4.33
N GLN A 89 16.98 -8.25 3.16
CA GLN A 89 17.65 -8.09 1.86
C GLN A 89 18.10 -6.64 1.58
N MET A 90 17.65 -5.66 2.37
CA MET A 90 18.03 -4.26 2.22
C MET A 90 19.37 -3.98 2.90
N VAL A 91 20.39 -3.63 2.10
CA VAL A 91 21.79 -3.52 2.51
C VAL A 91 22.14 -2.14 3.11
N TYR A 92 21.35 -1.09 2.89
CA TYR A 92 21.83 0.29 3.02
C TYR A 92 21.09 1.19 4.03
N GLN A 93 20.23 0.66 4.92
CA GLN A 93 19.54 1.49 5.90
C GLN A 93 19.84 1.10 7.35
N SER A 94 20.31 2.08 8.12
CA SER A 94 20.66 1.96 9.54
C SER A 94 19.42 1.86 10.43
N GLU A 95 18.36 2.59 10.10
CA GLU A 95 17.06 2.51 10.76
C GLU A 95 16.05 1.86 9.82
N LYS A 96 15.67 0.62 10.14
CA LYS A 96 14.68 -0.14 9.37
C LYS A 96 13.32 0.05 10.05
N PRO A 97 12.31 0.61 9.36
CA PRO A 97 10.99 0.79 9.95
C PRO A 97 10.34 -0.55 10.29
N SER A 98 9.61 -0.61 11.39
CA SER A 98 8.75 -1.77 11.68
C SER A 98 7.60 -1.85 10.67
N PHE A 99 7.05 -3.04 10.50
CA PHE A 99 5.88 -3.23 9.63
C PHE A 99 4.73 -2.32 10.06
N GLU A 100 4.48 -2.23 11.37
CA GLU A 100 3.44 -1.39 11.95
C GLU A 100 3.65 0.10 11.63
N GLN A 101 4.89 0.60 11.71
CA GLN A 101 5.19 1.99 11.34
C GLN A 101 4.88 2.28 9.87
N ALA A 102 5.16 1.32 8.98
CA ALA A 102 4.86 1.44 7.56
C ALA A 102 3.35 1.41 7.27
N VAL A 103 2.61 0.54 7.97
CA VAL A 103 1.15 0.46 7.87
C VAL A 103 0.49 1.75 8.35
N ILE A 104 0.84 2.24 9.55
CA ILE A 104 0.30 3.51 10.10
C ILE A 104 0.54 4.67 9.13
N ALA A 105 1.76 4.76 8.57
CA ALA A 105 2.09 5.81 7.62
C ALA A 105 1.18 5.79 6.39
N VAL A 106 0.86 4.59 5.87
CA VAL A 106 -0.05 4.44 4.73
C VAL A 106 -1.50 4.68 5.12
N GLU A 107 -1.95 4.27 6.29
CA GLU A 107 -3.31 4.56 6.78
C GLU A 107 -3.57 6.06 6.82
N GLU A 108 -2.65 6.81 7.43
CA GLU A 108 -2.71 8.27 7.48
C GLU A 108 -2.69 8.93 6.09
N LEU A 109 -2.09 8.31 5.05
CA LEU A 109 -2.17 8.80 3.67
C LEU A 109 -3.54 8.58 3.01
N ASN A 110 -4.33 7.63 3.53
CA ASN A 110 -5.63 7.24 2.99
C ASN A 110 -6.82 7.77 3.81
N CYS A 111 -6.58 8.51 4.90
CA CYS A 111 -7.61 9.09 5.78
C CYS A 111 -8.14 10.47 5.31
N ILE A 112 -7.91 10.85 4.05
CA ILE A 112 -8.38 12.12 3.46
C ILE A 112 -9.77 11.94 2.82
#